data_AF-A0A0F5VG97-F1
#
_entry.id   AF-A0A0F5VG97-F1
#
_cell.length_a   1.000
_cell.length_b   1.000
_cell.length_c   1.000
_cell.angle_alpha   90.00
_cell.angle_beta   90.00
_cell.angle_gamma   90.00
#
_symmetry.space_group_name_H-M   'P 1'
#
loop_
_entity.id
_entity.type
_entity.pdbx_description
1 polymer ?
#
loop_
_entity_poly.entity_id
_entity_poly.type
_entity_poly.pdbx_seq_one_letter_code
_entity_poly.pdbx_strand_id
1 'polypeptide(L)'
;MFLDYFALGLLIFVALVLFYGIIAIHDIPYEIAKEREHPHQDAIHYAGWVSLFTLHALWPFLWIWATLWRKERGWGFKQVQDEQILLQTQLTKMEMQLQQLQSELTTLKQQQQQPMNHNNNNTEGNQ
;
A
#
# COMPACT_ATOMS: atom_id res chain seq x y z
N MET A 1 51.62 -2.77 -40.01
CA MET A 1 51.75 -3.87 -39.03
C MET A 1 51.55 -3.39 -37.60
N PHE A 2 52.52 -2.76 -36.91
CA PHE A 2 52.34 -2.31 -35.50
C PHE A 2 51.18 -1.31 -35.33
N LEU A 3 51.08 -0.32 -36.22
CA LEU A 3 49.99 0.66 -36.20
C LEU A 3 48.60 0.02 -36.42
N ASP A 4 48.52 -1.04 -37.24
CA ASP A 4 47.26 -1.74 -37.51
C ASP A 4 46.81 -2.56 -36.30
N TYR A 5 47.74 -3.26 -35.63
CA TYR A 5 47.45 -3.94 -34.37
C TYR A 5 47.10 -2.97 -33.24
N PHE A 6 47.77 -1.80 -33.19
CA PHE A 6 47.47 -0.75 -32.23
C PHE A 6 46.09 -0.13 -32.48
N ALA A 7 45.75 0.18 -33.74
CA ALA A 7 44.44 0.67 -34.12
C ALA A 7 43.33 -0.36 -33.85
N LEU A 8 43.58 -1.63 -34.12
CA LEU A 8 42.66 -2.72 -33.80
C LEU A 8 42.43 -2.86 -32.29
N GLY A 9 43.50 -2.76 -31.48
CA GLY A 9 43.40 -2.73 -30.02
C GLY A 9 42.62 -1.52 -29.50
N LEU A 10 42.89 -0.33 -30.04
CA LEU A 10 42.17 0.89 -29.70
C LEU A 10 40.68 0.79 -30.08
N LEU A 11 40.37 0.21 -31.25
CA LEU A 11 39.01 0.01 -31.71
C LEU A 11 38.22 -0.92 -30.77
N ILE A 12 38.82 -2.03 -30.35
CA ILE A 12 38.22 -2.94 -29.38
C ILE A 12 38.04 -2.24 -28.02
N PHE A 13 39.03 -1.48 -27.57
CA PHE A 13 38.94 -0.72 -26.32
C PHE A 13 37.79 0.30 -26.35
N VAL A 14 37.69 1.11 -27.39
CA VAL A 14 36.61 2.09 -27.55
C VAL A 14 35.25 1.39 -27.62
N ALA A 15 35.14 0.28 -28.35
CA ALA A 15 33.92 -0.51 -28.40
C ALA A 15 33.51 -1.03 -27.02
N LEU A 16 34.46 -1.55 -26.23
CA LEU A 16 34.21 -2.00 -24.85
C LEU A 16 33.78 -0.84 -23.94
N VAL A 17 34.45 0.32 -24.03
CA VAL A 17 34.10 1.51 -23.23
C VAL A 17 32.69 2.01 -23.56
N LEU A 18 32.32 2.05 -24.84
CA LEU A 18 30.97 2.44 -25.27
C LEU A 18 29.92 1.42 -24.80
N PHE A 19 30.20 0.12 -24.95
CA PHE A 19 29.29 -0.94 -24.52
C PHE A 19 29.06 -0.92 -23.01
N TYR A 20 30.13 -0.80 -22.22
CA TYR A 20 30.05 -0.72 -20.76
C TYR A 20 29.42 0.60 -20.29
N GLY A 21 29.68 1.71 -20.98
CA GLY A 21 29.06 3.00 -20.69
C GLY A 21 27.55 2.99 -20.87
N ILE A 22 27.06 2.35 -21.93
CA ILE A 22 25.62 2.14 -22.17
C ILE A 22 25.03 1.30 -21.05
N ILE A 23 25.66 0.17 -20.69
CA ILE A 23 25.19 -0.71 -19.60
C ILE A 23 25.10 0.07 -18.28
N ALA A 24 26.10 0.89 -17.95
CA ALA A 24 26.10 1.70 -16.73
C ALA A 24 24.95 2.74 -16.71
N ILE A 25 24.62 3.36 -17.84
CA ILE A 25 23.48 4.30 -17.94
C ILE A 25 22.14 3.58 -17.74
N HIS A 26 22.03 2.30 -18.12
CA HIS A 26 20.81 1.52 -17.96
C HIS A 26 20.51 1.14 -16.51
N ASP A 27 21.53 1.07 -15.65
CA ASP A 27 21.36 0.78 -14.23
C ASP A 27 20.88 2.01 -13.41
N ILE A 28 20.97 3.23 -13.95
CA ILE A 28 20.47 4.46 -13.29
C ILE A 28 19.00 4.36 -12.86
N PRO A 29 18.03 3.97 -13.72
CA PRO A 29 16.63 3.80 -13.31
C PRO A 29 16.44 2.72 -12.23
N TYR A 30 17.30 1.70 -12.19
CA TYR A 30 17.28 0.70 -11.13
C TYR A 30 17.72 1.29 -9.78
N GLU A 31 18.74 2.14 -9.76
CA GLU A 31 19.17 2.85 -8.56
C GLU A 31 18.08 3.77 -8.00
N ILE A 32 17.34 4.46 -8.87
CA ILE A 32 16.18 5.29 -8.49
C ILE A 32 15.07 4.42 -7.87
N ALA A 33 14.81 3.22 -8.41
CA ALA A 33 13.84 2.29 -7.83
C ALA A 33 14.31 1.68 -6.50
N LYS A 34 15.63 1.49 -6.34
CA LYS A 34 16.26 0.99 -5.12
C LYS A 34 16.14 1.99 -3.98
N GLU A 35 16.50 3.25 -4.24
CA GLU A 35 16.45 4.34 -3.26
C GLU A 35 15.02 4.63 -2.77
N ARG A 36 14.02 4.33 -3.61
CA ARG A 36 12.61 4.49 -3.26
C ARG A 36 12.02 3.29 -2.50
N GLU A 37 12.61 2.10 -2.46
CA GLU A 37 11.96 0.86 -1.96
C GLU A 37 10.79 0.37 -2.83
N HIS A 38 10.95 0.43 -4.16
CA HIS A 38 9.95 -0.11 -5.08
C HIS A 38 9.78 -1.64 -4.86
N PRO A 39 8.55 -2.18 -4.66
CA PRO A 39 8.32 -3.61 -4.42
C PRO A 39 8.63 -4.51 -5.65
N HIS A 40 9.00 -3.92 -6.78
CA HIS A 40 9.34 -4.59 -8.04
C HIS A 40 10.75 -4.23 -8.52
N GLN A 41 11.67 -3.99 -7.57
CA GLN A 41 13.09 -3.73 -7.86
C GLN A 41 13.72 -4.77 -8.79
N ASP A 42 13.43 -6.05 -8.57
CA ASP A 42 13.95 -7.13 -9.40
C ASP A 42 13.38 -7.09 -10.82
N ALA A 43 12.10 -6.71 -10.98
CA ALA A 43 11.47 -6.59 -12.29
C ALA A 43 12.09 -5.45 -13.11
N ILE A 44 12.46 -4.34 -12.48
CA ILE A 44 13.15 -3.23 -13.15
C ILE A 44 14.58 -3.64 -13.53
N HIS A 45 15.27 -4.43 -12.69
CA HIS A 45 16.58 -4.98 -13.03
C HIS A 45 16.50 -5.88 -14.27
N TYR A 46 15.65 -6.91 -14.25
CA TYR A 46 15.49 -7.82 -15.39
C TYR A 46 14.96 -7.11 -16.65
N ALA A 47 14.07 -6.12 -16.48
CA ALA A 47 13.57 -5.35 -17.60
C ALA A 47 14.64 -4.41 -18.21
N GLY A 48 15.65 -3.98 -17.43
CA GLY A 48 16.83 -3.29 -17.93
C GLY A 48 17.63 -4.15 -18.91
N TRP A 49 17.90 -5.41 -18.53
CA TRP A 49 18.55 -6.39 -19.42
C TRP A 49 17.70 -6.72 -20.66
N VAL A 50 16.37 -6.84 -20.52
CA VAL A 50 15.46 -7.03 -21.66
C VAL A 50 15.41 -5.79 -22.56
N SER A 51 15.54 -4.58 -22.00
CA SER A 51 15.53 -3.35 -22.80
C SER A 51 16.72 -3.26 -23.76
N LEU A 52 17.87 -3.82 -23.37
CA LEU A 52 19.07 -3.94 -24.18
C LEU A 52 18.82 -4.82 -25.42
N PHE A 53 17.99 -5.85 -25.29
CA PHE A 53 17.54 -6.70 -26.40
C PHE A 53 16.53 -5.97 -27.31
N THR A 54 15.67 -5.13 -26.74
CA THR A 54 14.64 -4.36 -27.49
C THR A 54 15.13 -3.04 -28.10
N LEU A 55 16.45 -2.85 -28.25
CA LEU A 55 17.05 -1.63 -28.80
C LEU A 55 16.62 -0.36 -28.05
N HIS A 56 16.57 -0.43 -26.71
CA HIS A 56 16.23 0.70 -25.83
C HIS A 56 14.79 1.23 -25.94
N ALA A 57 13.89 0.57 -26.68
CA ALA A 57 12.51 1.02 -26.83
C ALA A 57 11.73 1.03 -25.50
N LEU A 58 11.98 0.05 -24.63
CA LEU A 58 11.34 -0.04 -23.31
C LEU A 58 12.00 0.87 -22.26
N TRP A 59 13.22 1.34 -22.50
CA TRP A 59 13.99 2.12 -21.51
C TRP A 59 13.30 3.39 -20.99
N PRO A 60 12.78 4.30 -21.85
CA PRO A 60 12.08 5.50 -21.36
C PRO A 60 10.81 5.14 -20.58
N PHE A 61 10.16 4.03 -20.92
CA PHE A 61 8.99 3.53 -20.20
C PHE A 61 9.34 3.03 -18.79
N LEU A 62 10.45 2.28 -18.65
CA LEU A 62 10.96 1.85 -17.33
C LEU A 62 11.33 3.04 -16.45
N TRP A 63 11.94 4.08 -17.04
CA TRP A 63 12.31 5.28 -16.30
C TRP A 63 11.08 6.03 -15.75
N ILE A 64 10.02 6.17 -16.56
CA ILE A 64 8.73 6.72 -16.11
C ILE A 64 8.16 5.88 -14.98
N TRP A 65 8.25 4.56 -15.07
CA TRP A 65 7.70 3.67 -14.05
C TRP A 65 8.46 3.72 -12.73
N ALA A 66 9.80 3.77 -12.78
CA ALA A 66 10.66 3.94 -11.61
C ALA A 66 10.39 5.28 -10.88
N THR A 67 10.04 6.34 -11.62
CA THR A 67 9.73 7.66 -11.04
C THR A 67 8.27 7.79 -10.59
N LEU A 68 7.36 6.95 -11.07
CA LEU A 68 5.93 6.98 -10.73
C LEU A 68 5.65 6.54 -9.29
N TRP A 69 6.52 5.71 -8.70
CA TRP A 69 6.26 5.13 -7.38
C TRP A 69 6.69 6.05 -6.23
N ARG A 70 5.82 6.13 -5.21
CA ARG A 70 6.01 6.98 -4.02
C ARG A 70 5.84 6.17 -2.74
N LYS A 71 6.84 6.22 -1.87
CA LYS A 71 6.91 5.53 -0.56
C LYS A 71 5.70 5.78 0.33
N GLU A 72 5.17 7.01 0.28
CA GLU A 72 4.03 7.43 1.10
C GLU A 72 2.65 6.98 0.59
N ARG A 73 2.53 6.52 -0.67
CA ARG A 73 1.24 6.07 -1.23
C ARG A 73 1.24 4.62 -1.73
N GLY A 74 2.41 4.00 -1.89
CA GLY A 74 2.54 2.73 -2.61
C GLY A 74 1.91 2.83 -4.00
N TRP A 75 1.45 1.70 -4.55
CA TRP A 75 0.59 1.69 -5.72
C TRP A 75 -0.83 2.04 -5.30
N GLY A 76 -1.12 3.29 -4.92
CA GLY A 76 -2.45 3.94 -4.78
C GLY A 76 -3.59 3.30 -3.95
N PHE A 77 -3.56 1.99 -3.68
CA PHE A 77 -4.63 1.15 -3.18
C PHE A 77 -4.49 0.87 -1.68
N LYS A 78 -3.30 1.06 -1.08
CA LYS A 78 -3.10 0.89 0.38
C LYS A 78 -3.88 1.94 1.18
N GLN A 79 -3.82 3.20 0.76
CA GLN A 79 -4.54 4.29 1.43
C GLN A 79 -6.07 4.07 1.40
N VAL A 80 -6.59 3.54 0.28
CA VAL A 80 -8.01 3.20 0.13
C VAL A 80 -8.41 2.03 1.03
N GLN A 81 -7.50 1.08 1.29
CA GLN A 81 -7.76 -0.04 2.19
C GLN A 81 -7.84 0.41 3.65
N ASP A 82 -6.90 1.25 4.09
CA ASP A 82 -6.85 1.77 5.46
C ASP A 82 -8.07 2.68 5.77
N GLU A 83 -8.46 3.50 4.81
CA GLU A 83 -9.67 4.33 4.91
C GLU A 83 -10.94 3.49 5.00
N GLN A 84 -11.03 2.40 4.22
CA GLN A 84 -12.15 1.46 4.32
C GLN A 84 -12.20 0.72 5.68
N ILE A 85 -11.05 0.31 6.24
CA ILE A 85 -11.00 -0.33 7.57
C ILE A 85 -11.50 0.66 8.64
N LEU A 86 -11.08 1.93 8.56
CA LEU A 86 -11.51 2.96 9.50
C LEU A 86 -13.02 3.23 9.39
N LEU A 87 -13.56 3.31 8.17
CA LEU A 87 -14.99 3.46 7.91
C LEU A 87 -15.80 2.28 8.46
N GLN A 88 -15.36 1.04 8.21
CA GLN A 88 -15.99 -0.18 8.75
C GLN A 88 -16.04 -0.14 10.28
N THR A 89 -14.94 0.27 10.91
CA THR A 89 -14.84 0.38 12.37
C THR A 89 -15.84 1.41 12.92
N GLN A 90 -16.02 2.54 12.23
CA GLN A 90 -17.01 3.56 12.62
C GLN A 90 -18.44 3.05 12.51
N LEU A 91 -18.77 2.30 11.44
CA LEU A 91 -20.09 1.71 11.26
C LEU A 91 -20.43 0.73 12.39
N THR A 92 -19.50 -0.16 12.75
CA THR A 92 -19.69 -1.10 13.87
C THR A 92 -19.90 -0.38 15.20
N LYS A 93 -19.20 0.74 15.41
CA LYS A 93 -19.37 1.56 16.62
C LYS A 93 -20.76 2.19 16.69
N MET A 94 -21.26 2.73 15.58
CA MET A 94 -22.61 3.30 15.51
C MET A 94 -23.68 2.22 15.73
N GLU A 95 -23.49 1.03 15.18
CA GLU A 95 -24.41 -0.10 15.37
C GLU A 95 -24.51 -0.51 16.85
N MET A 96 -23.37 -0.61 17.56
CA MET A 96 -23.36 -0.86 19.01
C MET A 96 -24.10 0.23 19.80
N GLN A 97 -23.92 1.49 19.44
CA GLN A 97 -24.60 2.60 20.11
C GLN A 97 -26.12 2.54 19.94
N LEU A 98 -26.59 2.18 18.74
CA LEU A 98 -28.02 1.99 18.48
C LEU A 98 -28.58 0.81 19.29
N GLN A 99 -27.87 -0.31 19.35
CA GLN A 99 -28.28 -1.46 20.16
C GLN A 99 -28.34 -1.12 21.66
N GLN A 100 -27.36 -0.38 22.17
CA GLN A 100 -27.33 0.04 23.57
C GLN A 100 -28.52 0.94 23.89
N LEU A 101 -28.77 1.99 23.10
CA LEU A 101 -29.93 2.86 23.29
C LEU A 101 -31.24 2.07 23.23
N GLN A 102 -31.35 1.13 22.31
CA GLN A 102 -32.57 0.33 22.16
C GLN A 102 -32.81 -0.56 23.39
N SER A 103 -31.74 -1.11 23.97
CA SER A 103 -31.81 -1.89 25.22
C SER A 103 -32.19 -1.02 26.42
N GLU A 104 -31.64 0.19 26.53
CA GLU A 104 -31.98 1.12 27.62
C GLU A 104 -33.45 1.53 27.52
N LEU A 105 -33.93 1.85 26.32
CA LEU A 105 -35.32 2.19 26.07
C LEU A 105 -36.27 1.04 26.40
N THR A 106 -35.93 -0.21 26.10
CA THR A 106 -36.77 -1.35 26.48
C THR A 106 -36.79 -1.53 27.99
N THR A 107 -35.65 -1.46 28.69
CA THR A 107 -35.63 -1.51 30.17
C THR A 107 -36.43 -0.40 30.80
N LEU A 108 -36.27 0.85 30.35
CA LEU A 108 -37.00 2.00 30.88
C LEU A 108 -38.50 1.84 30.65
N LYS A 109 -38.91 1.39 29.46
CA LYS A 109 -40.32 1.13 29.14
C LYS A 109 -40.91 0.01 30.00
N GLN A 110 -40.12 -1.03 30.30
CA GLN A 110 -40.51 -2.14 31.17
C GLN A 110 -40.63 -1.71 32.63
N GLN A 111 -39.72 -0.85 33.10
CA GLN A 111 -39.73 -0.28 34.44
C GLN A 111 -40.91 0.70 34.63
N GLN A 112 -41.27 1.44 33.58
CA GLN A 112 -42.44 2.32 33.58
C GLN A 112 -43.78 1.54 33.51
N GLN A 113 -43.76 0.27 33.08
CA GLN A 113 -44.93 -0.60 33.00
C GLN A 113 -45.13 -1.51 34.23
N GLN A 114 -44.21 -1.51 35.21
CA GLN A 114 -44.46 -2.20 36.49
C GLN A 114 -45.40 -1.35 37.36
N PRO A 115 -46.61 -1.84 37.68
CA PRO A 115 -47.46 -1.16 38.65
C PRO A 115 -46.77 -1.24 40.02
N MET A 116 -46.69 -0.10 40.71
CA MET A 116 -46.28 0.01 42.10
C MET A 116 -47.10 -0.97 42.96
N ASN A 117 -46.60 -2.18 43.19
CA ASN A 117 -47.18 -3.13 44.13
C ASN A 117 -46.73 -2.74 45.54
N HIS A 118 -47.35 -1.67 46.07
CA HIS A 118 -47.28 -1.35 47.49
C HIS A 118 -48.28 -2.29 48.19
N ASN A 119 -47.79 -3.47 48.55
CA ASN A 119 -48.56 -4.47 49.28
C ASN A 119 -48.92 -3.89 50.66
N ASN A 120 -50.20 -3.63 50.87
CA ASN A 120 -50.78 -3.16 52.11
C ASN A 120 -50.98 -4.39 53.02
N ASN A 121 -50.03 -4.62 53.91
CA ASN A 121 -50.05 -5.77 54.81
C ASN A 121 -50.89 -5.41 56.05
N ASN A 122 -52.17 -5.76 55.95
CA ASN A 122 -53.13 -6.02 57.02
C ASN A 122 -52.48 -6.22 58.41
N THR A 123 -52.71 -5.27 59.31
CA THR A 123 -52.69 -5.51 60.77
C THR A 123 -54.10 -5.26 61.30
N GLU A 124 -55.06 -6.03 60.78
CA GLU A 124 -56.37 -6.19 61.40
C GLU A 124 -56.50 -7.68 61.79
N GLY A 125 -56.58 -7.93 63.09
CA GLY A 125 -56.95 -9.23 63.64
C GLY A 125 -55.83 -9.98 64.35
N ASN A 126 -55.51 -9.58 65.57
CA ASN A 126 -55.64 -10.52 66.69
C ASN A 126 -55.67 -9.80 68.05
N GLN A 127 -56.71 -10.15 68.83
CA GLN A 127 -56.99 -9.86 70.25
C GLN A 127 -57.82 -8.61 70.57
#